data_AF-B1BNC0-F1
#
_entry.id   AF-B1BNC0-F1
#
_cell.length_a   1.000
_cell.length_b   1.000
_cell.length_c   1.000
_cell.angle_alpha   90.00
_cell.angle_beta   90.00
_cell.angle_gamma   90.00
#
_symmetry.space_group_name_H-M   'P 1'
#
loop_
_entity.id
_entity.type
_entity.pdbx_description
1 polymer ?
#
loop_
_entity_poly.entity_id
_entity_poly.type
_entity_poly.pdbx_seq_one_letter_code
_entity_poly.pdbx_strand_id
1 'polypeptide(L)'
;MKRRKGLVKALLLILIVISIISVTVLGKGFTSIDSVNNKFSIGSVETEIDENFDAPKEWDGSNIRKLVSIKNTGKSDEFVRVSIIPRWIDENENPWTGDSNLIQLNLDEDNVIALNKDDINNLWVYGEDGYFYYMAKLKSGKSTKELLKSVEIKKGAIEDSLKEKYNGKKIKIDVNVEAIQPNEEALIKKWTGINEKIKDKYVEILSK
;
A
#
# COMPACT_ATOMS: atom_id res chain seq x y z
N MET A 1 -9.96 37.38 -39.81
CA MET A 1 -10.72 36.35 -39.05
C MET A 1 -9.75 35.31 -38.52
N LYS A 2 -9.73 35.09 -37.18
CA LYS A 2 -9.49 33.83 -36.43
C LYS A 2 -8.41 32.84 -36.98
N ARG A 3 -7.44 32.29 -36.23
CA ARG A 3 -7.30 32.06 -34.78
C ARG A 3 -5.87 31.57 -34.48
N ARG A 4 -5.42 31.86 -33.25
CA ARG A 4 -4.17 31.48 -32.57
C ARG A 4 -4.02 29.96 -32.32
N LYS A 5 -2.81 29.61 -31.86
CA LYS A 5 -2.37 28.50 -30.95
C LYS A 5 -1.75 27.31 -31.69
N GLY A 6 -0.62 26.74 -31.31
CA GLY A 6 0.25 26.94 -30.16
C GLY A 6 1.14 25.69 -29.97
N LEU A 7 2.13 25.82 -29.09
CA LEU A 7 2.82 24.74 -28.36
C LEU A 7 3.96 24.01 -29.08
N VAL A 8 5.14 24.64 -28.96
CA VAL A 8 6.44 23.98 -28.98
C VAL A 8 6.59 23.15 -27.70
N LYS A 9 6.80 21.84 -27.89
CA LYS A 9 7.64 20.88 -27.13
C LYS A 9 7.81 21.12 -25.61
N ALA A 10 7.30 20.19 -24.81
CA ALA A 10 8.01 19.71 -23.61
C ALA A 10 7.67 18.23 -23.38
N LEU A 11 8.73 17.43 -23.49
CA LEU A 11 8.81 16.00 -23.22
C LEU A 11 8.58 15.75 -21.72
N LEU A 12 7.71 14.82 -21.35
CA LEU A 12 7.80 14.12 -20.05
C LEU A 12 7.30 12.70 -20.27
N LEU A 13 8.27 11.82 -20.51
CA LEU A 13 8.14 10.36 -20.50
C LEU A 13 7.61 9.95 -19.13
N ILE A 14 6.30 9.73 -19.02
CA ILE A 14 5.73 8.98 -17.91
C ILE A 14 5.95 7.51 -18.26
N LEU A 15 6.99 6.90 -17.68
CA LEU A 15 7.16 5.46 -17.68
C LEU A 15 5.98 4.86 -16.90
N ILE A 16 4.93 4.49 -17.63
CA ILE A 16 3.88 3.61 -17.13
C ILE A 16 4.50 2.20 -17.14
N VAL A 17 4.92 1.72 -15.97
CA VAL A 17 5.26 0.30 -15.82
C VAL A 17 3.93 -0.44 -15.70
N ILE A 18 3.35 -0.82 -16.84
CA ILE A 18 2.25 -1.78 -16.87
C ILE A 18 2.89 -3.16 -16.71
N SER A 19 2.84 -3.73 -15.50
CA SER A 19 3.14 -5.15 -15.32
C SER A 19 1.95 -5.97 -15.80
N ILE A 20 1.95 -6.34 -17.09
CA ILE A 20 1.00 -7.32 -17.64
C ILE A 20 1.57 -8.71 -17.37
N ILE A 21 0.96 -9.47 -16.48
CA ILE A 21 1.20 -10.92 -16.39
C ILE A 21 -0.10 -11.62 -16.79
N SER A 22 -0.24 -11.93 -18.08
CA SER A 22 -1.30 -12.79 -18.59
C SER A 22 -0.74 -14.21 -18.71
N VAL A 23 -1.25 -15.20 -17.96
CA VAL A 23 -0.93 -16.61 -18.21
C VAL A 23 -2.12 -17.55 -17.95
N THR A 24 -2.27 -18.49 -18.88
CA THR A 24 -3.29 -19.53 -19.04
C THR A 24 -3.26 -20.64 -17.99
N VAL A 25 -4.44 -21.21 -17.71
CA VAL A 25 -4.78 -22.10 -16.57
C VAL A 25 -4.71 -23.59 -16.94
N LEU A 26 -4.09 -24.43 -16.10
CA LEU A 26 -4.36 -25.87 -15.96
C LEU A 26 -4.00 -26.35 -14.53
N GLY A 27 -4.98 -26.52 -13.61
CA GLY A 27 -4.76 -27.12 -12.27
C GLY A 27 -5.71 -26.63 -11.16
N LYS A 28 -5.96 -27.45 -10.12
CA LYS A 28 -6.93 -27.20 -9.03
C LYS A 28 -6.25 -26.62 -7.77
N GLY A 29 -6.47 -25.34 -7.48
CA GLY A 29 -6.00 -24.58 -6.30
C GLY A 29 -6.43 -23.10 -6.36
N PHE A 30 -6.09 -22.26 -5.37
CA PHE A 30 -6.18 -20.80 -5.55
C PHE A 30 -5.07 -20.36 -6.50
N THR A 31 -5.28 -19.28 -7.24
CA THR A 31 -4.22 -18.68 -8.05
C THR A 31 -3.95 -17.29 -7.49
N SER A 32 -2.69 -16.92 -7.28
CA SER A 32 -2.32 -15.56 -6.87
C SER A 32 -2.05 -14.75 -8.13
N ILE A 33 -2.72 -13.60 -8.29
CA ILE A 33 -2.30 -12.57 -9.23
C ILE A 33 -2.13 -11.29 -8.43
N ASP A 34 -0.97 -10.67 -8.59
CA ASP A 34 -0.79 -9.28 -8.22
C ASP A 34 -0.72 -8.42 -9.47
N SER A 35 -1.32 -7.24 -9.39
CA SER A 35 -1.16 -6.20 -10.39
C SER A 35 -0.68 -4.96 -9.67
N VAL A 36 0.58 -4.61 -9.87
CA VAL A 36 1.18 -3.42 -9.30
C VAL A 36 0.68 -2.20 -10.08
N ASN A 37 -0.23 -1.42 -9.48
CA ASN A 37 -0.56 -0.07 -9.95
C ASN A 37 0.17 0.94 -9.07
N ASN A 38 1.45 1.15 -9.39
CA ASN A 38 2.34 2.07 -8.69
C ASN A 38 2.21 3.49 -9.25
N LYS A 39 1.41 4.32 -8.57
CA LYS A 39 1.65 5.73 -8.24
C LYS A 39 0.35 6.40 -7.79
N PHE A 40 0.21 6.58 -6.48
CA PHE A 40 -0.73 7.53 -5.91
C PHE A 40 0.09 8.51 -5.07
N SER A 41 0.14 9.77 -5.47
CA SER A 41 0.67 10.86 -4.65
C SER A 41 -0.31 12.02 -4.70
N ILE A 42 -0.57 12.61 -3.54
CA ILE A 42 -1.50 13.74 -3.41
C ILE A 42 -0.67 14.99 -3.11
N GLY A 43 -0.46 15.82 -4.13
CA GLY A 43 0.36 17.04 -4.05
C GLY A 43 1.64 16.97 -4.88
N SER A 44 2.55 17.92 -4.68
CA SER A 44 3.81 18.04 -5.44
C SER A 44 4.95 17.16 -4.90
N VAL A 45 4.62 15.95 -4.45
CA VAL A 45 5.55 15.00 -3.82
C VAL A 45 5.67 13.72 -4.65
N GLU A 46 6.84 13.09 -4.62
CA GLU A 46 7.16 11.95 -5.48
C GLU A 46 7.59 10.76 -4.63
N THR A 47 6.74 9.74 -4.61
CA THR A 47 6.94 8.53 -3.81
C THR A 47 6.69 7.29 -4.67
N GLU A 48 7.42 6.22 -4.37
CA GLU A 48 7.31 4.89 -4.96
C GLU A 48 7.06 3.85 -3.87
N ILE A 49 6.22 2.86 -4.17
CA ILE A 49 6.06 1.68 -3.33
C ILE A 49 7.12 0.68 -3.77
N ASP A 50 8.08 0.40 -2.88
CA ASP A 50 9.08 -0.64 -3.09
C ASP A 50 8.50 -1.96 -2.57
N GLU A 51 8.24 -2.86 -3.51
CA GLU A 51 7.56 -4.11 -3.24
C GLU A 51 8.34 -5.32 -3.77
N ASN A 52 8.52 -6.33 -2.91
CA ASN A 52 9.02 -7.63 -3.33
C ASN A 52 7.96 -8.70 -3.03
N PHE A 53 7.46 -9.32 -4.11
CA PHE A 53 6.36 -10.28 -4.07
C PHE A 53 6.75 -11.59 -4.74
N ASP A 54 6.80 -12.66 -3.95
CA ASP A 54 7.10 -14.00 -4.42
C ASP A 54 5.79 -14.73 -4.76
N ALA A 55 5.15 -14.32 -5.85
CA ALA A 55 3.87 -14.87 -6.28
C ALA A 55 3.99 -16.38 -6.57
N PRO A 56 3.25 -17.27 -5.86
CA PRO A 56 3.21 -18.66 -6.23
C PRO A 56 2.31 -18.87 -7.45
N LYS A 57 2.66 -19.83 -8.32
CA LYS A 57 1.84 -20.20 -9.48
C LYS A 57 0.44 -20.66 -9.07
N GLU A 58 0.39 -21.42 -7.99
CA GLU A 58 -0.82 -21.86 -7.29
C GLU A 58 -0.60 -21.60 -5.81
N TRP A 59 -1.63 -21.08 -5.16
CA TRP A 59 -1.62 -20.82 -3.74
C TRP A 59 -2.66 -21.68 -3.04
N ASP A 60 -2.33 -22.21 -1.88
CA ASP A 60 -3.24 -23.00 -1.04
C ASP A 60 -3.77 -22.20 0.16
N GLY A 61 -3.45 -20.90 0.23
CA GLY A 61 -3.73 -20.05 1.37
C GLY A 61 -2.59 -19.95 2.40
N SER A 62 -1.46 -20.63 2.18
CA SER A 62 -0.24 -20.52 2.99
C SER A 62 0.35 -19.10 3.06
N ASN A 63 1.42 -18.91 3.80
CA ASN A 63 2.12 -17.62 3.79
C ASN A 63 2.69 -17.29 2.38
N ILE A 64 2.35 -16.11 1.84
CA ILE A 64 3.03 -15.53 0.67
C ILE A 64 3.81 -14.30 1.10
N ARG A 65 5.10 -14.26 0.78
CA ARG A 65 5.94 -13.09 1.00
C ARG A 65 5.48 -11.92 0.12
N LYS A 66 5.18 -10.80 0.77
CA LYS A 66 4.85 -9.51 0.15
C LYS A 66 5.47 -8.43 1.03
N LEU A 67 6.68 -8.03 0.65
CA LEU A 67 7.43 -6.99 1.34
C LEU A 67 6.95 -5.64 0.86
N VAL A 68 6.48 -4.77 1.75
CA VAL A 68 6.04 -3.41 1.39
C VAL A 68 6.85 -2.39 2.17
N SER A 69 7.55 -1.52 1.46
CA SER A 69 8.15 -0.31 2.01
C SER A 69 7.93 0.88 1.06
N ILE A 70 8.10 2.10 1.56
CA ILE A 70 7.87 3.30 0.78
C ILE A 70 9.17 4.04 0.57
N LYS A 71 9.46 4.42 -0.67
CA LYS A 71 10.63 5.21 -1.04
C LYS A 71 10.24 6.60 -1.47
N ASN A 72 10.83 7.60 -0.84
CA ASN A 72 10.74 8.98 -1.31
C ASN A 72 11.71 9.16 -2.50
N THR A 73 11.18 9.35 -3.70
CA THR A 73 11.96 9.59 -4.92
C THR A 73 12.06 11.09 -5.25
N GLY A 74 11.31 11.92 -4.54
CA GLY A 74 11.30 13.37 -4.68
C GLY A 74 12.53 14.05 -4.12
N LYS A 75 12.58 15.37 -4.29
CA LYS A 75 13.72 16.23 -3.88
C LYS A 75 13.58 16.80 -2.46
N SER A 76 12.41 16.65 -1.85
CA SER A 76 12.09 17.20 -0.53
C SER A 76 11.74 16.06 0.42
N ASP A 77 11.85 16.32 1.72
CA ASP A 77 11.36 15.39 2.74
C ASP A 77 9.82 15.29 2.68
N GLU A 78 9.27 14.15 3.12
CA GLU A 78 7.84 13.83 3.02
C GLU A 78 7.33 13.16 4.30
N PHE A 79 6.08 13.41 4.69
CA PHE A 79 5.34 12.52 5.58
C PHE A 79 4.55 11.54 4.75
N VAL A 80 4.49 10.29 5.19
CA VAL A 80 3.90 9.18 4.45
C VAL A 80 2.88 8.42 5.31
N ARG A 81 1.73 8.10 4.71
CA ARG A 81 0.79 7.10 5.22
C ARG A 81 0.43 6.09 4.15
N VAL A 82 0.09 4.87 4.56
CA VAL A 82 -0.21 3.74 3.67
C VAL A 82 -1.51 3.07 4.11
N SER A 83 -2.40 2.79 3.16
CA SER A 83 -3.54 1.90 3.36
C SER A 83 -3.29 0.59 2.62
N ILE A 84 -3.53 -0.54 3.27
CA ILE A 84 -3.38 -1.89 2.69
C ILE A 84 -4.76 -2.55 2.68
N ILE A 85 -5.29 -2.80 1.49
CA ILE A 85 -6.65 -3.30 1.30
C ILE A 85 -6.59 -4.67 0.63
N PRO A 86 -6.81 -5.77 1.37
CA PRO A 86 -6.96 -7.08 0.79
C PRO A 86 -8.35 -7.26 0.19
N ARG A 87 -8.41 -7.74 -1.06
CA ARG A 87 -9.68 -8.07 -1.74
C ARG A 87 -9.59 -9.36 -2.51
N TRP A 88 -10.75 -9.94 -2.74
CA TRP A 88 -10.90 -11.08 -3.62
C TRP A 88 -11.21 -10.64 -5.05
N ILE A 89 -10.65 -11.36 -6.01
CA ILE A 89 -10.96 -11.23 -7.44
C ILE A 89 -11.26 -12.61 -8.03
N ASP A 90 -12.00 -12.61 -9.14
CA ASP A 90 -12.25 -13.84 -9.90
C ASP A 90 -11.04 -14.22 -10.80
N GLU A 91 -11.19 -15.33 -11.54
CA GLU A 91 -10.15 -15.83 -12.45
C GLU A 91 -9.76 -14.82 -13.54
N ASN A 92 -10.69 -13.93 -13.90
CA ASN A 92 -10.54 -12.88 -14.91
C ASN A 92 -10.14 -11.53 -14.29
N GLU A 93 -9.72 -11.51 -13.02
CA GLU A 93 -9.29 -10.32 -12.27
C GLU A 93 -10.39 -9.30 -11.96
N ASN A 94 -11.66 -9.64 -12.14
CA ASN A 94 -12.76 -8.76 -11.73
C ASN A 94 -12.95 -8.80 -10.21
N PRO A 95 -13.35 -7.69 -9.58
CA PRO A 95 -13.74 -7.68 -8.17
C PRO A 95 -14.78 -8.77 -7.86
N TRP A 96 -14.52 -9.56 -6.82
CA TRP A 96 -15.45 -10.60 -6.34
C TRP A 96 -15.73 -10.40 -4.85
N THR A 97 -17.01 -10.50 -4.46
CA THR A 97 -17.46 -10.26 -3.08
C THR A 97 -17.16 -11.45 -2.17
N GLY A 98 -15.89 -11.63 -1.83
CA GLY A 98 -15.41 -12.55 -0.80
C GLY A 98 -15.29 -11.91 0.56
N ASP A 99 -15.20 -12.73 1.61
CA ASP A 99 -14.93 -12.23 2.96
C ASP A 99 -13.45 -11.90 3.12
N SER A 100 -13.11 -10.60 3.11
CA SER A 100 -11.74 -10.14 3.32
C SER A 100 -11.23 -10.40 4.75
N ASN A 101 -12.10 -10.68 5.74
CA ASN A 101 -11.66 -11.01 7.09
C ASN A 101 -10.94 -12.36 7.17
N LEU A 102 -11.05 -13.19 6.14
CA LEU A 102 -10.32 -14.44 6.00
C LEU A 102 -8.84 -14.20 5.69
N ILE A 103 -8.48 -13.00 5.26
CA ILE A 103 -7.13 -12.63 4.85
C ILE A 103 -6.43 -11.99 6.04
N GLN A 104 -5.25 -12.48 6.36
CA GLN A 104 -4.37 -11.95 7.38
C GLN A 104 -3.20 -11.22 6.73
N LEU A 105 -3.02 -9.96 7.11
CA LEU A 105 -1.82 -9.18 6.79
C LEU A 105 -0.80 -9.40 7.90
N ASN A 106 0.35 -9.97 7.56
CA ASN A 106 1.44 -10.15 8.50
C ASN A 106 2.38 -8.94 8.40
N LEU A 107 2.13 -7.98 9.28
CA LEU A 107 2.92 -6.76 9.42
C LEU A 107 4.30 -7.08 10.01
N ASP A 108 5.26 -6.17 9.80
CA ASP A 108 6.53 -6.26 10.52
C ASP A 108 6.39 -5.75 11.95
N GLU A 109 6.23 -6.66 12.92
CA GLU A 109 6.03 -6.33 14.34
C GLU A 109 7.19 -5.53 14.97
N ASP A 110 8.40 -5.61 14.41
CA ASP A 110 9.53 -4.79 14.86
C ASP A 110 9.41 -3.33 14.40
N ASN A 111 8.63 -3.09 13.35
CA ASN A 111 8.46 -1.77 12.73
C ASN A 111 7.07 -1.18 12.98
N VAL A 112 6.07 -1.99 13.35
CA VAL A 112 4.70 -1.57 13.63
C VAL A 112 4.44 -1.62 15.12
N ILE A 113 3.98 -0.50 15.68
CA ILE A 113 3.71 -0.39 17.12
C ILE A 113 2.36 0.25 17.39
N ALA A 114 1.85 0.01 18.61
CA ALA A 114 0.64 0.65 19.10
C ALA A 114 0.89 2.13 19.44
N LEU A 115 -0.15 2.96 19.26
CA LEU A 115 -0.18 4.40 19.51
C LEU A 115 0.31 4.84 20.91
N ASN A 116 0.25 3.95 21.90
CA ASN A 116 0.49 4.27 23.30
C ASN A 116 1.94 4.01 23.76
N LYS A 117 2.88 3.79 22.84
CA LYS A 117 4.31 3.65 23.18
C LYS A 117 5.02 4.99 23.13
N ASP A 118 6.04 5.16 24.00
CA ASP A 118 6.74 6.44 24.18
C ASP A 118 7.68 6.79 23.02
N ASP A 119 8.38 5.80 22.45
CA ASP A 119 9.24 5.98 21.28
C ASP A 119 8.63 5.34 20.04
N ILE A 120 8.04 6.20 19.22
CA ILE A 120 7.43 5.81 17.94
C ILE A 120 8.24 6.26 16.73
N ASN A 121 9.39 6.90 16.94
CA ASN A 121 10.12 7.57 15.86
C ASN A 121 10.65 6.56 14.83
N ASN A 122 10.48 6.86 13.54
CA ASN A 122 10.88 5.99 12.43
C ASN A 122 10.20 4.61 12.46
N LEU A 123 9.01 4.52 13.06
CA LEU A 123 8.16 3.33 13.08
C LEU A 123 6.81 3.63 12.42
N TRP A 124 6.07 2.57 12.12
CA TRP A 124 4.72 2.60 11.60
C TRP A 124 3.71 2.51 12.74
N VAL A 125 2.63 3.29 12.64
CA VAL A 125 1.56 3.31 13.61
C VAL A 125 0.21 3.22 12.90
N TYR A 126 -0.64 2.28 13.31
CA TYR A 126 -2.00 2.19 12.78
C TYR A 126 -2.88 3.30 13.37
N GLY A 127 -3.51 4.09 12.50
CA GLY A 127 -4.31 5.25 12.89
C GLY A 127 -5.78 4.99 13.18
N GLU A 128 -6.22 3.73 13.10
CA GLU A 128 -7.63 3.32 13.29
C GLU A 128 -8.60 3.88 12.25
N ASP A 129 -8.07 4.52 11.20
CA ASP A 129 -8.78 5.15 10.08
C ASP A 129 -8.51 4.42 8.74
N GLY A 130 -7.93 3.22 8.80
CA GLY A 130 -7.52 2.45 7.63
C GLY A 130 -6.13 2.79 7.08
N TYR A 131 -5.38 3.67 7.76
CA TYR A 131 -4.01 4.03 7.40
C TYR A 131 -2.98 3.63 8.47
N PHE A 132 -1.80 3.24 7.99
CA PHE A 132 -0.57 3.16 8.75
C PHE A 132 0.24 4.42 8.46
N TYR A 133 0.72 5.07 9.51
CA TYR A 133 1.45 6.33 9.43
C TYR A 133 2.92 6.10 9.76
N TYR A 134 3.83 6.61 8.92
CA TYR A 134 5.27 6.55 9.20
C TYR A 134 5.66 7.76 10.06
N MET A 135 6.14 7.51 11.27
CA MET A 135 6.41 8.51 12.32
C MET A 135 7.79 9.15 12.17
N ALA A 136 8.09 9.70 10.99
CA ALA A 136 9.28 10.50 10.73
C ALA A 136 9.14 11.33 9.43
N LYS A 137 9.97 12.36 9.30
CA LYS A 137 10.26 13.01 8.00
C LYS A 137 11.02 12.00 7.14
N LEU A 138 10.38 11.42 6.12
CA LEU A 138 11.03 10.54 5.17
C LEU A 138 11.87 11.38 4.21
N LYS A 139 13.19 11.32 4.38
CA LYS A 139 14.12 12.13 3.60
C LYS A 139 14.15 11.74 2.13
N SER A 140 14.46 12.71 1.28
CA SER A 140 14.70 12.48 -0.16
C SER A 140 15.68 11.31 -0.40
N GLY A 141 15.29 10.37 -1.27
CA GLY A 141 16.07 9.20 -1.63
C GLY A 141 16.14 8.10 -0.56
N LYS A 142 15.40 8.22 0.55
CA LYS A 142 15.32 7.22 1.61
C LYS A 142 14.05 6.40 1.51
N SER A 143 14.12 5.20 2.09
CA SER A 143 12.97 4.30 2.26
C SER A 143 12.55 4.25 3.72
N THR A 144 11.27 4.00 3.95
CA THR A 144 10.73 3.65 5.27
C THR A 144 11.29 2.30 5.72
N LYS A 145 11.11 2.00 7.00
CA LYS A 145 11.13 0.60 7.43
C LYS A 145 10.01 -0.19 6.75
N GLU A 146 10.16 -1.50 6.70
CA GLU A 146 9.18 -2.42 6.12
C GLU A 146 7.87 -2.39 6.93
N LEU A 147 6.74 -2.35 6.24
CA LEU A 147 5.40 -2.32 6.82
C LEU A 147 4.75 -3.72 6.81
N LEU A 148 4.76 -4.37 5.64
CA LEU A 148 4.16 -5.69 5.42
C LEU A 148 5.27 -6.68 5.05
N LYS A 149 5.21 -7.90 5.62
CA LYS A 149 6.12 -9.00 5.28
C LYS A 149 5.44 -10.07 4.42
N SER A 150 4.20 -10.39 4.75
CA SER A 150 3.47 -11.45 4.06
C SER A 150 1.96 -11.32 4.20
N VAL A 151 1.25 -12.12 3.42
CA VAL A 151 -0.19 -12.30 3.50
C VAL A 151 -0.50 -13.79 3.57
N GLU A 152 -1.51 -14.16 4.35
CA GLU A 152 -2.02 -15.53 4.42
C GLU A 152 -3.54 -15.59 4.54
N ILE A 153 -4.14 -16.73 4.21
CA ILE A 153 -5.50 -17.03 4.62
C ILE A 153 -5.43 -17.57 6.04
N LYS A 154 -6.22 -17.00 6.96
CA LYS A 154 -6.30 -17.46 8.34
C LYS A 154 -6.57 -18.95 8.38
N LYS A 155 -5.73 -19.69 9.10
CA LYS A 155 -5.82 -21.16 9.18
C LYS A 155 -7.20 -21.59 9.68
N GLY A 156 -7.88 -22.44 8.91
CA GLY A 156 -9.20 -22.96 9.25
C GLY A 156 -10.34 -21.92 9.15
N ALA A 157 -10.08 -20.73 8.59
CA ALA A 157 -11.10 -19.68 8.49
C ALA A 157 -12.16 -19.94 7.41
N ILE A 158 -11.86 -20.79 6.42
CA ILE A 158 -12.83 -21.20 5.41
C ILE A 158 -13.47 -22.51 5.85
N GLU A 159 -14.74 -22.44 6.20
CA GLU A 159 -15.58 -23.61 6.46
C GLU A 159 -15.58 -24.56 5.26
N ASP A 160 -15.63 -25.88 5.52
CA ASP A 160 -15.63 -26.90 4.46
C ASP A 160 -16.74 -26.68 3.43
N SER A 161 -17.92 -26.24 3.89
CA SER A 161 -19.09 -25.89 3.07
C SER A 161 -18.84 -24.73 2.09
N LEU A 162 -17.86 -23.87 2.37
CA LEU A 162 -17.56 -22.67 1.59
C LEU A 162 -16.33 -22.85 0.68
N LYS A 163 -15.55 -23.93 0.80
CA LYS A 163 -14.32 -24.14 0.02
C LYS A 163 -14.56 -24.07 -1.49
N GLU A 164 -15.64 -24.65 -1.99
CA GLU A 164 -15.98 -24.61 -3.42
C GLU A 164 -16.26 -23.19 -3.93
N LYS A 165 -16.87 -22.33 -3.09
CA LYS A 165 -17.17 -20.93 -3.43
C LYS A 165 -15.91 -20.12 -3.73
N TYR A 166 -14.84 -20.42 -3.00
CA TYR A 166 -13.55 -19.74 -3.11
C TYR A 166 -12.63 -20.38 -4.16
N ASN A 167 -13.02 -21.50 -4.77
CA ASN A 167 -12.21 -22.15 -5.80
C ASN A 167 -12.00 -21.23 -7.02
N GLY A 168 -10.77 -21.21 -7.54
CA GLY A 168 -10.35 -20.32 -8.63
C GLY A 168 -10.31 -18.83 -8.28
N LYS A 169 -10.70 -18.42 -7.06
CA LYS A 169 -10.58 -17.02 -6.63
C LYS A 169 -9.14 -16.68 -6.30
N LYS A 170 -8.80 -15.41 -6.46
CA LYS A 170 -7.48 -14.85 -6.20
C LYS A 170 -7.58 -13.77 -5.14
N ILE A 171 -6.49 -13.57 -4.40
CA ILE A 171 -6.36 -12.43 -3.49
C ILE A 171 -5.47 -11.39 -4.16
N LYS A 172 -5.93 -10.15 -4.12
CA LYS A 172 -5.17 -8.98 -4.53
C LYS A 172 -5.04 -8.02 -3.36
N ILE A 173 -3.85 -7.47 -3.19
CA ILE A 173 -3.53 -6.54 -2.11
C ILE A 173 -3.31 -5.16 -2.73
N ASP A 174 -4.29 -4.28 -2.60
CA ASP A 174 -4.13 -2.91 -3.05
C ASP A 174 -3.37 -2.13 -1.96
N VAL A 175 -2.19 -1.62 -2.30
CA VAL A 175 -1.39 -0.74 -1.44
C VAL A 175 -1.54 0.68 -1.94
N ASN A 176 -2.15 1.54 -1.14
CA ASN A 176 -2.33 2.96 -1.45
C ASN A 176 -1.40 3.77 -0.57
N VAL A 177 -0.54 4.58 -1.17
CA VAL A 177 0.34 5.49 -0.45
C VAL A 177 -0.16 6.92 -0.60
N GLU A 178 -0.07 7.67 0.48
CA GLU A 178 -0.20 9.12 0.45
C GLU A 178 1.02 9.75 1.08
N ALA A 179 1.61 10.69 0.36
CA ALA A 179 2.70 11.51 0.85
C ALA A 179 2.27 12.98 0.87
N ILE A 180 2.78 13.73 1.84
CA ILE A 180 2.59 15.19 1.95
C ILE A 180 3.90 15.85 2.36
N GLN A 181 4.02 17.15 2.12
CA GLN A 181 5.14 17.91 2.66
C GLN A 181 5.08 17.94 4.19
N PRO A 182 6.24 17.89 4.89
CA PRO A 182 6.30 17.93 6.33
C PRO A 182 6.11 19.37 6.82
N ASN A 183 4.86 19.84 6.80
CA ASN A 183 4.45 21.07 7.44
C ASN A 183 3.01 20.93 7.98
N GLU A 184 2.68 21.75 8.98
CA GLU A 184 1.41 21.65 9.69
C GLU A 184 0.20 21.95 8.80
N GLU A 185 0.34 22.89 7.86
CA GLU A 185 -0.73 23.23 6.92
C GLU A 185 -1.11 22.03 6.04
N ALA A 186 -0.11 21.35 5.46
CA ALA A 186 -0.32 20.17 4.64
C ALA A 186 -0.94 19.04 5.47
N LEU A 187 -0.45 18.80 6.69
CA LEU A 187 -0.98 17.79 7.61
C LEU A 187 -2.48 18.01 7.86
N ILE A 188 -2.87 19.23 8.26
CA ILE A 188 -4.26 19.55 8.62
C ILE A 188 -5.18 19.55 7.38
N LYS A 189 -4.70 20.08 6.24
CA LYS A 189 -5.55 20.21 5.04
C LYS A 189 -5.69 18.91 4.25
N LYS A 190 -4.71 18.01 4.29
CA LYS A 190 -4.69 16.79 3.45
C LYS A 190 -5.12 15.55 4.22
N TRP A 191 -4.74 15.40 5.48
CA TRP A 191 -5.09 14.23 6.29
C TRP A 191 -6.18 14.59 7.30
N THR A 192 -7.39 14.73 6.78
CA THR A 192 -8.59 15.00 7.60
C THR A 192 -8.99 13.75 8.39
N GLY A 193 -9.41 13.93 9.65
CA GLY A 193 -9.84 12.81 10.51
C GLY A 193 -8.70 11.99 11.10
N ILE A 194 -7.46 12.47 10.98
CA ILE A 194 -6.29 11.86 11.63
C ILE A 194 -6.48 11.78 13.15
N ASN A 195 -6.04 10.68 13.75
CA ASN A 195 -6.03 10.51 15.20
C ASN A 195 -5.23 11.63 15.89
N GLU A 196 -5.77 12.21 16.96
CA GLU A 196 -5.17 13.36 17.65
C GLU A 196 -3.75 13.06 18.16
N LYS A 197 -3.49 11.87 18.70
CA LYS A 197 -2.15 11.49 19.18
C LYS A 197 -1.12 11.43 18.04
N ILE A 198 -1.53 10.92 16.88
CA ILE A 198 -0.67 10.89 15.68
C ILE A 198 -0.38 12.32 15.22
N LYS A 199 -1.42 13.15 15.16
CA LYS A 199 -1.30 14.55 14.77
C LYS A 199 -0.33 15.30 15.68
N ASP A 200 -0.49 15.18 17.00
CA ASP A 200 0.38 15.83 17.98
C ASP A 200 1.83 15.38 17.84
N LYS A 201 2.05 14.09 17.55
CA LYS A 201 3.40 13.55 17.28
C LYS A 201 4.01 14.10 16.01
N TYR A 202 3.24 14.27 14.94
CA TYR A 202 3.75 14.97 13.75
C TYR A 202 4.10 16.42 14.04
N VAL A 203 3.30 17.14 14.83
CA VAL A 203 3.62 18.51 15.25
C VAL A 203 4.93 18.54 16.07
N GLU A 204 5.16 17.57 16.95
CA GLU A 204 6.43 17.40 17.68
C GLU A 204 7.61 17.11 16.73
N ILE A 205 7.40 16.31 15.69
CA ILE A 205 8.44 16.03 14.67
C ILE A 205 8.75 17.29 13.85
N LEU A 206 7.77 18.16 13.61
CA LEU A 206 7.96 19.40 12.86
C LEU A 206 8.75 20.45 13.63
N SER A 207 8.66 20.47 14.97
CA SER A 207 9.38 21.42 15.82
C SER A 207 10.85 21.08 16.05
N LYS A 208 11.28 19.88 15.63
CA LYS A 208 12.68 19.41 15.61
C LYS A 208 13.31 19.62 14.23
#